data_AF-T0TX52-F1
#
_entry.id   AF-T0TX52-F1
#
_cell.length_a   1.000
_cell.length_b   1.000
_cell.length_c   1.000
_cell.angle_alpha   90.00
_cell.angle_beta   90.00
_cell.angle_gamma   90.00
#
_symmetry.space_group_name_H-M   'P 1'
#
loop_
_entity.id
_entity.type
_entity.pdbx_description
1 polymer ?
#
loop_
_entity_poly.entity_id
_entity_poly.type
_entity_poly.pdbx_seq_one_letter_code
_entity_poly.pdbx_strand_id
1 'polypeptide(L)'
;MKKFFIFIFAMFGLMLGMLAMMYNEYIRAYEAAHHRSSFPEPKENLLVPVSTRAYAKAKSWSEKSPLSKQQIKIYLTKYGMYSEYISQSAVNKLNIDWKEQAVLRAKSLQRYRYSKEKLVWQLINVELFTQEEADYAVEHVNFDWKEDAVKEAESYANGRKITKERLLEILVENRKFTQEEAEYAIEHAQVDWLN
;
A
#
# COMPACT_ATOMS: atom_id res chain seq x y z
N MET A 1 -23.84 -42.20 23.03
CA MET A 1 -23.30 -41.26 22.02
C MET A 1 -24.25 -40.11 21.68
N LYS A 2 -25.54 -40.31 21.36
CA LYS A 2 -26.47 -39.20 20.99
C LYS A 2 -26.60 -38.05 22.02
N LYS A 3 -26.60 -38.34 23.34
CA LYS A 3 -26.70 -37.29 24.38
C LYS A 3 -25.46 -36.40 24.50
N PHE A 4 -24.28 -36.89 24.10
CA PHE A 4 -23.03 -36.13 24.14
C PHE A 4 -22.94 -35.13 22.99
N PHE A 5 -23.42 -35.51 21.79
CA PHE A 5 -23.51 -34.60 20.64
C PHE A 5 -24.50 -33.45 20.87
N ILE A 6 -25.65 -33.72 21.49
CA ILE A 6 -26.63 -32.66 21.83
C ILE A 6 -26.01 -31.61 22.76
N PHE A 7 -25.18 -32.03 23.71
CA PHE A 7 -24.50 -31.13 24.64
C PHE A 7 -23.47 -30.24 23.94
N ILE A 8 -22.71 -30.78 22.98
CA ILE A 8 -21.75 -30.03 22.17
C ILE A 8 -22.48 -28.99 21.29
N PHE A 9 -23.55 -29.38 20.60
CA PHE A 9 -24.33 -28.45 19.77
C PHE A 9 -24.98 -27.33 20.59
N ALA A 10 -25.45 -27.62 21.81
CA ALA A 10 -25.98 -26.60 22.72
C ALA A 10 -24.90 -25.61 23.18
N MET A 11 -23.68 -26.08 23.45
CA MET A 11 -22.52 -25.24 23.80
C MET A 11 -22.09 -24.33 22.64
N PHE A 12 -22.06 -24.85 21.41
CA PHE A 12 -21.77 -24.05 20.22
C PHE A 12 -22.83 -22.99 19.94
N GLY A 13 -24.12 -23.32 20.13
CA GLY A 13 -25.21 -22.35 20.01
C GLY A 13 -25.09 -21.21 21.02
N LEU A 14 -24.75 -21.51 22.28
CA LEU A 14 -24.51 -20.50 23.32
C LEU A 14 -23.28 -19.63 23.01
N MET A 15 -22.18 -20.23 22.53
CA MET A 15 -20.97 -19.49 22.13
C MET A 15 -21.23 -18.54 20.96
N LEU A 16 -21.96 -18.99 19.94
CA LEU A 16 -22.35 -18.14 18.81
C LEU A 16 -23.32 -17.03 19.24
N GLY A 17 -24.23 -17.31 20.16
CA GLY A 17 -25.11 -16.31 20.77
C GLY A 17 -24.33 -15.23 21.53
N MET A 18 -23.33 -15.62 22.32
CA MET A 18 -22.45 -14.67 23.02
C MET A 18 -21.57 -13.85 22.07
N LEU A 19 -21.05 -14.45 21.00
CA LEU A 19 -20.31 -13.73 19.96
C LEU A 19 -21.19 -12.73 19.21
N ALA A 20 -22.44 -13.09 18.90
CA ALA A 20 -23.39 -12.19 18.26
C ALA A 20 -23.81 -11.03 19.19
N MET A 21 -24.01 -11.30 20.48
CA MET A 21 -24.28 -10.26 21.48
C MET A 21 -23.08 -9.32 21.65
N MET A 22 -21.87 -9.87 21.75
CA MET A 22 -20.64 -9.08 21.86
C MET A 22 -20.38 -8.25 20.59
N TYR A 23 -20.67 -8.78 19.40
CA TYR A 23 -20.61 -8.03 18.15
C TYR A 23 -21.64 -6.90 18.11
N ASN A 24 -22.89 -7.14 18.55
CA ASN A 24 -23.90 -6.10 18.65
C ASN A 24 -23.55 -5.03 19.70
N GLU A 25 -23.00 -5.41 20.85
CA GLU A 25 -22.50 -4.47 21.85
C GLU A 25 -21.29 -3.69 21.34
N TYR A 26 -20.39 -4.33 20.60
CA TYR A 26 -19.27 -3.68 19.93
C TYR A 26 -19.77 -2.65 18.91
N ILE A 27 -20.76 -2.99 18.08
CA ILE A 27 -21.38 -2.05 17.14
C ILE A 27 -22.08 -0.92 17.88
N ARG A 28 -22.84 -1.20 18.95
CA ARG A 28 -23.46 -0.14 19.78
C ARG A 28 -22.45 0.75 20.47
N ALA A 29 -21.33 0.20 20.96
CA ALA A 29 -20.26 0.97 21.58
C ALA A 29 -19.50 1.80 20.54
N TYR A 30 -19.29 1.26 19.34
CA TYR A 30 -18.71 1.95 18.19
C TYR A 30 -19.63 3.09 17.71
N GLU A 31 -20.93 2.85 17.59
CA GLU A 31 -21.94 3.86 17.26
C GLU A 31 -22.08 4.90 18.38
N ALA A 32 -22.07 4.50 19.66
CA ALA A 32 -22.11 5.42 20.80
C ALA A 32 -20.84 6.28 20.91
N ALA A 33 -19.67 5.72 20.58
CA ALA A 33 -18.41 6.46 20.50
C ALA A 33 -18.40 7.44 19.30
N HIS A 34 -18.97 7.06 18.15
CA HIS A 34 -19.10 7.92 16.97
C HIS A 34 -20.21 8.98 17.08
N HIS A 35 -21.27 8.73 17.84
CA HIS A 35 -22.24 9.76 18.23
C HIS A 35 -21.70 10.72 19.29
N ARG A 36 -20.52 10.45 19.86
CA ARG A 36 -19.72 11.39 20.64
C ARG A 36 -18.71 12.15 19.78
N SER A 37 -19.06 12.42 18.51
CA SER A 37 -18.47 13.54 17.78
C SER A 37 -18.81 14.82 18.56
N SER A 38 -17.82 15.48 19.13
CA SER A 38 -17.93 16.83 19.70
C SER A 38 -18.24 17.90 18.64
N PHE A 39 -18.37 17.50 17.37
CA PHE A 39 -18.80 18.35 16.27
C PHE A 39 -20.22 17.99 15.82
N PRO A 40 -21.14 18.96 15.76
CA PRO A 40 -22.49 18.75 15.25
C PRO A 40 -22.45 18.31 13.79
N GLU A 41 -23.37 17.42 13.39
CA GLU A 41 -23.50 17.01 11.99
C GLU A 41 -23.71 18.25 11.09
N PRO A 42 -22.95 18.40 10.00
CA PRO A 42 -23.09 19.55 9.12
C PRO A 42 -24.48 19.54 8.45
N LYS A 43 -25.16 20.68 8.49
CA LYS A 43 -26.45 20.87 7.79
C LYS A 43 -26.30 20.49 6.31
N GLU A 44 -27.31 19.84 5.74
CA GLU A 44 -27.30 19.26 4.38
C GLU A 44 -26.90 20.25 3.27
N ASN A 45 -27.26 21.53 3.44
CA ASN A 45 -26.85 22.62 2.56
C ASN A 45 -25.34 22.94 2.59
N LEU A 46 -24.62 22.60 3.66
CA LEU A 46 -23.16 22.65 3.74
C LEU A 46 -22.49 21.38 3.16
N LEU A 47 -23.20 20.24 3.10
CA LEU A 47 -22.63 18.99 2.59
C LEU A 47 -22.29 19.09 1.09
N VAL A 48 -23.13 19.75 0.28
CA VAL A 48 -22.87 19.91 -1.16
C VAL A 48 -21.62 20.75 -1.43
N PRO A 49 -21.45 21.98 -0.87
CA PRO A 49 -20.22 22.76 -1.03
C PRO A 49 -18.97 22.10 -0.44
N VAL A 50 -19.11 21.33 0.66
CA VAL A 50 -17.99 20.59 1.26
C VAL A 50 -17.56 19.43 0.36
N SER A 51 -18.50 18.65 -0.16
CA SER A 51 -18.23 17.56 -1.11
C SER A 51 -17.56 18.07 -2.39
N THR A 52 -18.02 19.20 -2.94
CA THR A 52 -17.41 19.81 -4.14
C THR A 52 -15.97 20.25 -3.88
N ARG A 53 -15.68 20.87 -2.72
CA ARG A 53 -14.31 21.26 -2.36
C ARG A 53 -13.38 20.06 -2.14
N ALA A 54 -13.88 18.99 -1.51
CA ALA A 54 -13.12 17.76 -1.34
C ALA A 54 -12.76 17.13 -2.69
N TYR A 55 -13.74 17.03 -3.60
CA TYR A 55 -13.52 16.54 -4.96
C TYR A 55 -12.48 17.38 -5.73
N ALA A 56 -12.60 18.72 -5.69
CA ALA A 56 -11.66 19.61 -6.37
C ALA A 56 -10.22 19.44 -5.85
N LYS A 57 -10.02 19.28 -4.53
CA LYS A 57 -8.70 18.99 -3.96
C LYS A 57 -8.18 17.62 -4.39
N ALA A 58 -9.04 16.60 -4.34
CA ALA A 58 -8.70 15.24 -4.75
C ALA A 58 -8.18 15.21 -6.19
N LYS A 59 -8.92 15.86 -7.09
CA LYS A 59 -8.55 16.01 -8.51
C LYS A 59 -7.22 16.74 -8.68
N SER A 60 -7.05 17.88 -8.00
CA SER A 60 -5.81 18.65 -8.11
C SER A 60 -4.59 17.87 -7.62
N TRP A 61 -4.71 17.08 -6.55
CA TRP A 61 -3.61 16.27 -6.03
C TRP A 61 -3.25 15.12 -6.96
N SER A 62 -4.23 14.42 -7.53
CA SER A 62 -3.98 13.36 -8.51
C SER A 62 -3.33 13.86 -9.81
N GLU A 63 -3.57 15.11 -10.20
CA GLU A 63 -2.96 15.73 -11.38
C GLU A 63 -1.51 16.16 -11.12
N LYS A 64 -1.18 16.54 -9.88
CA LYS A 64 0.16 17.02 -9.51
C LYS A 64 1.14 15.90 -9.17
N SER A 65 0.64 14.75 -8.74
CA SER A 65 1.45 13.62 -8.31
C SER A 65 0.72 12.31 -8.54
N PRO A 66 1.41 11.22 -8.92
CA PRO A 66 0.78 9.92 -9.10
C PRO A 66 0.52 9.24 -7.76
N LEU A 67 -0.53 9.69 -7.10
CA LEU A 67 -0.98 9.17 -5.80
C LEU A 67 -2.01 8.08 -6.00
N SER A 68 -1.99 7.08 -5.11
CA SER A 68 -3.06 6.08 -5.10
C SER A 68 -4.38 6.68 -4.62
N LYS A 69 -5.48 6.01 -4.97
CA LYS A 69 -6.82 6.37 -4.49
C LYS A 69 -6.87 6.45 -2.96
N GLN A 70 -6.21 5.50 -2.30
CA GLN A 70 -6.16 5.41 -0.84
C GLN A 70 -5.32 6.54 -0.23
N GLN A 71 -4.18 6.91 -0.83
CA GLN A 71 -3.38 8.05 -0.38
C GLN A 71 -4.17 9.36 -0.45
N ILE A 72 -4.87 9.62 -1.57
CA ILE A 72 -5.67 10.84 -1.73
C ILE A 72 -6.76 10.90 -0.67
N LYS A 73 -7.44 9.78 -0.40
CA LYS A 73 -8.44 9.68 0.66
C LYS A 73 -7.86 10.03 2.03
N ILE A 74 -6.70 9.46 2.38
CA ILE A 74 -5.99 9.76 3.63
C ILE A 74 -5.64 11.25 3.72
N TYR A 75 -5.17 11.85 2.62
CA TYR A 75 -4.81 13.26 2.59
C TYR A 75 -6.03 14.17 2.76
N LEU A 76 -7.18 13.81 2.18
CA LEU A 76 -8.43 14.54 2.37
C LEU A 76 -8.88 14.47 3.84
N THR A 77 -8.79 13.32 4.48
CA THR A 77 -9.17 13.15 5.88
C THR A 77 -8.20 13.89 6.82
N LYS A 78 -6.88 13.72 6.63
CA LYS A 78 -5.85 14.26 7.54
C LYS A 78 -5.54 15.73 7.33
N TYR A 79 -5.38 16.17 6.09
CA TYR A 79 -4.97 17.54 5.75
C TYR A 79 -6.12 18.39 5.22
N GLY A 80 -7.07 17.76 4.53
CA GLY A 80 -8.31 18.41 4.12
C GLY A 80 -9.29 18.62 5.26
N MET A 81 -9.12 17.91 6.39
CA MET A 81 -10.02 17.87 7.54
C MET A 81 -11.46 17.49 7.14
N TYR A 82 -11.61 16.67 6.11
CA TYR A 82 -12.91 16.14 5.69
C TYR A 82 -13.24 14.87 6.47
N SER A 83 -14.54 14.60 6.64
CA SER A 83 -14.98 13.31 7.20
C SER A 83 -14.61 12.17 6.25
N GLU A 84 -14.47 10.97 6.81
CA GLU A 84 -14.16 9.76 6.05
C GLU A 84 -15.15 9.52 4.89
N TYR A 85 -16.44 9.76 5.14
CA TYR A 85 -17.50 9.67 4.14
C TYR A 85 -17.28 10.66 2.98
N ILE A 86 -16.96 11.92 3.29
CA ILE A 86 -16.73 12.96 2.27
C ILE A 86 -15.45 12.63 1.47
N SER A 87 -14.37 12.22 2.14
CA SER A 87 -13.12 11.81 1.50
C SER A 87 -13.35 10.64 0.54
N GLN A 88 -14.06 9.59 0.99
CA GLN A 88 -14.39 8.42 0.17
C GLN A 88 -15.27 8.79 -1.04
N SER A 89 -16.29 9.61 -0.82
CA SER A 89 -17.18 10.09 -1.88
C SER A 89 -16.42 10.91 -2.92
N ALA A 90 -15.51 11.79 -2.49
CA ALA A 90 -14.70 12.61 -3.37
C ALA A 90 -13.78 11.76 -4.27
N VAL A 91 -13.05 10.79 -3.71
CA VAL A 91 -12.16 9.92 -4.52
C VAL A 91 -12.93 8.97 -5.42
N ASN A 92 -14.13 8.52 -5.03
CA ASN A 92 -14.97 7.65 -5.88
C ASN A 92 -15.53 8.37 -7.11
N LYS A 93 -15.68 9.70 -7.04
CA LYS A 93 -16.13 10.52 -8.18
C LYS A 93 -15.00 10.84 -9.16
N LEU A 94 -13.75 10.53 -8.84
CA LEU A 94 -12.62 10.75 -9.75
C LEU A 94 -12.69 9.75 -10.90
N ASN A 95 -12.64 10.26 -12.13
CA ASN A 95 -12.52 9.45 -13.34
C ASN A 95 -11.04 9.31 -13.70
N ILE A 96 -10.34 8.45 -12.95
CA ILE A 96 -8.90 8.22 -13.06
C ILE A 96 -8.67 6.75 -13.36
N ASP A 97 -7.76 6.47 -14.29
CA ASP A 97 -7.18 5.15 -14.45
C ASP A 97 -6.13 4.93 -13.36
N TRP A 98 -6.50 4.17 -12.33
CA TRP A 98 -5.64 3.94 -11.18
C TRP A 98 -4.46 3.00 -11.49
N LYS A 99 -4.60 2.15 -12.52
CA LYS A 99 -3.51 1.30 -13.01
C LYS A 99 -2.45 2.16 -13.68
N GLU A 100 -2.85 3.10 -14.53
CA GLU A 100 -1.91 4.05 -15.13
C GLU A 100 -1.25 4.95 -14.08
N GLN A 101 -1.99 5.38 -13.04
CA GLN A 101 -1.38 6.10 -11.93
C GLN A 101 -0.30 5.28 -11.21
N ALA A 102 -0.50 3.97 -11.05
CA ALA A 102 0.50 3.09 -10.47
C ALA A 102 1.74 2.96 -11.38
N VAL A 103 1.57 2.89 -12.70
CA VAL A 103 2.68 2.92 -13.67
C VAL A 103 3.49 4.21 -13.55
N LEU A 104 2.82 5.37 -13.50
CA LEU A 104 3.48 6.67 -13.34
C LEU A 104 4.23 6.75 -12.01
N ARG A 105 3.65 6.23 -10.92
CA ARG A 105 4.33 6.17 -9.63
C ARG A 105 5.55 5.26 -9.69
N ALA A 106 5.42 4.06 -10.26
CA ALA A 106 6.52 3.13 -10.44
C ALA A 106 7.68 3.76 -11.23
N LYS A 107 7.40 4.47 -12.34
CA LYS A 107 8.37 5.28 -13.11
C LYS A 107 9.09 6.31 -12.24
N SER A 108 8.36 7.01 -11.36
CA SER A 108 8.97 7.99 -10.44
C SER A 108 9.91 7.35 -9.40
N LEU A 109 9.69 6.07 -9.07
CA LEU A 109 10.49 5.31 -8.11
C LEU A 109 11.74 4.67 -8.75
N GLN A 110 11.92 4.75 -10.08
CA GLN A 110 13.07 4.14 -10.77
C GLN A 110 14.42 4.58 -10.20
N ARG A 111 14.50 5.82 -9.70
CA ARG A 111 15.72 6.36 -9.06
C ARG A 111 16.23 5.53 -7.87
N TYR A 112 15.37 4.70 -7.27
CA TYR A 112 15.72 3.85 -6.13
C TYR A 112 16.18 2.44 -6.53
N ARG A 113 16.07 2.07 -7.82
CA ARG A 113 16.58 0.82 -8.39
C ARG A 113 16.14 -0.40 -7.58
N TYR A 114 14.84 -0.49 -7.37
CA TYR A 114 14.25 -1.62 -6.70
C TYR A 114 14.27 -2.84 -7.63
N SER A 115 14.37 -4.03 -7.06
CA SER A 115 13.96 -5.23 -7.78
C SER A 115 12.46 -5.18 -8.08
N LYS A 116 11.99 -6.03 -9.00
CA LYS A 116 10.57 -6.17 -9.30
C LYS A 116 9.74 -6.42 -8.03
N GLU A 117 10.14 -7.39 -7.21
CA GLU A 117 9.45 -7.72 -5.95
C GLU A 117 9.45 -6.53 -4.99
N LYS A 118 10.59 -5.85 -4.83
CA LYS A 118 10.69 -4.72 -3.91
C LYS A 118 9.86 -3.53 -4.36
N LEU A 119 9.75 -3.31 -5.67
CA LEU A 119 8.88 -2.28 -6.25
C LEU A 119 7.40 -2.59 -6.00
N VAL A 120 6.95 -3.84 -6.21
CA VAL A 120 5.58 -4.26 -5.84
C VAL A 120 5.31 -4.01 -4.36
N TRP A 121 6.23 -4.44 -3.49
CA TRP A 121 6.11 -4.21 -2.05
C TRP A 121 5.99 -2.72 -1.71
N GLN A 122 6.81 -1.87 -2.34
CA GLN A 122 6.79 -0.42 -2.14
C GLN A 122 5.45 0.19 -2.60
N LEU A 123 4.96 -0.20 -3.78
CA LEU A 123 3.71 0.29 -4.33
C LEU A 123 2.52 -0.03 -3.42
N ILE A 124 2.50 -1.22 -2.82
CA ILE A 124 1.40 -1.67 -1.96
C ILE A 124 1.50 -1.09 -0.55
N ASN A 125 2.67 -1.21 0.08
CA ASN A 125 2.80 -0.95 1.52
C ASN A 125 3.10 0.51 1.86
N VAL A 126 3.69 1.26 0.92
CA VAL A 126 4.06 2.67 1.13
C VAL A 126 3.21 3.58 0.25
N GLU A 127 3.08 3.24 -1.03
CA GLU A 127 2.28 4.03 -1.96
C GLU A 127 0.78 3.70 -1.92
N LEU A 128 0.41 2.64 -1.20
CA LEU A 128 -0.98 2.25 -0.93
C LEU A 128 -1.81 2.01 -2.21
N PHE A 129 -1.18 1.50 -3.27
CA PHE A 129 -1.90 0.91 -4.40
C PHE A 129 -2.44 -0.46 -4.03
N THR A 130 -3.48 -0.90 -4.74
CA THR A 130 -3.95 -2.29 -4.64
C THR A 130 -2.93 -3.25 -5.26
N GLN A 131 -3.03 -4.53 -4.90
CA GLN A 131 -2.20 -5.58 -5.50
C GLN A 131 -2.32 -5.58 -7.04
N GLU A 132 -3.53 -5.50 -7.57
CA GLU A 132 -3.79 -5.49 -9.01
C GLU A 132 -3.15 -4.29 -9.73
N GLU A 133 -3.22 -3.10 -9.13
CA GLU A 133 -2.59 -1.89 -9.69
C GLU A 133 -1.06 -1.98 -9.66
N ALA A 134 -0.49 -2.52 -8.57
CA ALA A 134 0.95 -2.70 -8.44
C ALA A 134 1.49 -3.74 -9.42
N ASP A 135 0.80 -4.87 -9.57
CA ASP A 135 1.15 -5.94 -10.52
C ASP A 135 1.09 -5.42 -11.95
N TYR A 136 0.01 -4.71 -12.30
CA TYR A 136 -0.09 -4.03 -13.59
C TYR A 136 1.07 -3.05 -13.79
N ALA A 137 1.40 -2.24 -12.78
CA ALA A 137 2.48 -1.27 -12.89
C ALA A 137 3.83 -1.92 -13.21
N VAL A 138 4.20 -2.98 -12.49
CA VAL A 138 5.50 -3.64 -12.69
C VAL A 138 5.60 -4.41 -14.02
N GLU A 139 4.48 -4.73 -14.65
CA GLU A 139 4.43 -5.30 -15.99
C GLU A 139 4.56 -4.25 -17.10
N HIS A 140 4.24 -2.98 -16.81
CA HIS A 140 4.19 -1.90 -17.81
C HIS A 140 5.30 -0.85 -17.66
N VAL A 141 6.12 -0.96 -16.61
CA VAL A 141 7.40 -0.26 -16.50
C VAL A 141 8.47 -1.11 -17.19
N ASN A 142 8.91 -0.69 -18.38
CA ASN A 142 9.96 -1.38 -19.14
C ASN A 142 11.35 -1.15 -18.51
N PHE A 143 11.53 -1.57 -17.26
CA PHE A 143 12.77 -1.44 -16.51
C PHE A 143 13.72 -2.58 -16.84
N ASP A 144 15.02 -2.26 -16.82
CA ASP A 144 16.09 -3.25 -16.92
C ASP A 144 16.49 -3.67 -15.50
N TRP A 145 15.86 -4.73 -15.01
CA TRP A 145 16.07 -5.23 -13.65
C TRP A 145 17.49 -5.73 -13.41
N LYS A 146 18.17 -6.21 -14.46
CA LYS A 146 19.58 -6.65 -14.39
C LYS A 146 20.51 -5.45 -14.22
N GLU A 147 20.30 -4.40 -15.00
CA GLU A 147 21.04 -3.14 -14.84
C GLU A 147 20.78 -2.50 -13.47
N ASP A 148 19.54 -2.52 -12.98
CA ASP A 148 19.23 -2.04 -11.62
C ASP A 148 19.96 -2.84 -10.54
N ALA A 149 20.08 -4.17 -10.69
CA ALA A 149 20.85 -5.02 -9.80
C ALA A 149 22.35 -4.68 -9.82
N VAL A 150 22.95 -4.48 -11.01
CA VAL A 150 24.35 -4.05 -11.18
C VAL A 150 24.61 -2.74 -10.43
N LYS A 151 23.77 -1.74 -10.68
CA LYS A 151 23.87 -0.42 -10.04
C LYS A 151 23.71 -0.48 -8.53
N GLU A 152 22.86 -1.37 -8.03
CA GLU A 152 22.68 -1.57 -6.59
C GLU A 152 23.91 -2.26 -5.98
N ALA A 153 24.47 -3.25 -6.66
CA ALA A 153 25.70 -3.92 -6.26
C ALA A 153 26.87 -2.93 -6.14
N GLU A 154 27.08 -2.10 -7.17
CA GLU A 154 28.08 -1.03 -7.17
C GLU A 154 27.87 -0.05 -6.00
N SER A 155 26.62 0.35 -5.76
CA SER A 155 26.27 1.27 -4.66
C SER A 155 26.60 0.67 -3.28
N TYR A 156 26.35 -0.62 -3.07
CA TYR A 156 26.66 -1.30 -1.81
C TYR A 156 28.17 -1.49 -1.60
N ALA A 157 28.90 -1.79 -2.66
CA ALA A 157 30.34 -2.01 -2.59
C ALA A 157 31.16 -0.71 -2.55
N ASN A 158 30.58 0.42 -2.98
CA ASN A 158 31.26 1.70 -3.01
C ASN A 158 31.81 2.09 -1.62
N GLY A 159 33.14 2.08 -1.50
CA GLY A 159 33.86 2.40 -0.27
C GLY A 159 33.77 1.35 0.84
N ARG A 160 33.31 0.12 0.56
CA ARG A 160 33.17 -0.96 1.54
C ARG A 160 33.94 -2.20 1.11
N LYS A 161 34.61 -2.85 2.07
CA LYS A 161 35.13 -4.22 1.88
C LYS A 161 33.97 -5.19 1.98
N ILE A 162 33.60 -5.82 0.88
CA ILE A 162 32.52 -6.81 0.82
C ILE A 162 32.91 -7.93 -0.15
N THR A 163 32.67 -9.18 0.24
CA THR A 163 32.92 -10.32 -0.64
C THR A 163 31.77 -10.51 -1.63
N LYS A 164 32.04 -11.23 -2.72
CA LYS A 164 31.02 -11.55 -3.74
C LYS A 164 29.85 -12.30 -3.13
N GLU A 165 30.13 -13.27 -2.26
CA GLU A 165 29.12 -14.10 -1.60
C GLU A 165 28.22 -13.25 -0.71
N ARG A 166 28.80 -12.33 0.06
CA ARG A 166 28.02 -11.45 0.92
C ARG A 166 27.19 -10.46 0.12
N LEU A 167 27.71 -9.92 -0.99
CA LEU A 167 26.94 -9.01 -1.82
C LEU A 167 25.79 -9.75 -2.54
N LEU A 168 26.03 -10.97 -3.00
CA LEU A 168 25.00 -11.83 -3.58
C LEU A 168 23.86 -12.08 -2.59
N GLU A 169 24.18 -12.46 -1.36
CA GLU A 169 23.20 -12.63 -0.27
C GLU A 169 22.39 -11.35 -0.03
N ILE A 170 23.04 -10.17 0.02
CA ILE A 170 22.34 -8.89 0.19
C ILE A 170 21.37 -8.62 -0.97
N LEU A 171 21.81 -8.85 -2.21
CA LEU A 171 20.98 -8.59 -3.39
C LEU A 171 19.74 -9.49 -3.42
N VAL A 172 19.88 -10.77 -3.07
CA VAL A 172 18.78 -11.74 -3.08
C VAL A 172 17.89 -11.57 -1.84
N GLU A 173 18.46 -11.56 -0.64
CA GLU A 173 17.67 -11.63 0.59
C GLU A 173 17.09 -10.27 0.99
N ASN A 174 17.86 -9.19 0.85
CA ASN A 174 17.47 -7.87 1.34
C ASN A 174 16.90 -7.00 0.23
N ARG A 175 17.53 -7.03 -0.95
CA ARG A 175 17.11 -6.24 -2.11
C ARG A 175 16.09 -6.95 -2.99
N LYS A 176 15.88 -8.26 -2.77
CA LYS A 176 14.85 -9.08 -3.43
C LYS A 176 15.03 -9.16 -4.95
N PHE A 177 16.26 -9.09 -5.44
CA PHE A 177 16.55 -9.46 -6.83
C PHE A 177 16.43 -10.98 -6.97
N THR A 178 16.09 -11.45 -8.16
CA THR A 178 16.18 -12.88 -8.45
C THR A 178 17.63 -13.35 -8.36
N GLN A 179 17.83 -14.64 -8.14
CA GLN A 179 19.18 -15.23 -8.13
C GLN A 179 19.95 -14.88 -9.42
N GLU A 180 19.29 -14.98 -10.59
CA GLU A 180 19.90 -14.69 -11.89
C GLU A 180 20.31 -13.21 -12.03
N GLU A 181 19.45 -12.27 -11.62
CA GLU A 181 19.78 -10.83 -11.66
C GLU A 181 20.93 -10.50 -10.71
N ALA A 182 20.95 -11.11 -9.53
CA ALA A 182 21.99 -10.88 -8.54
C ALA A 182 23.33 -11.47 -8.99
N GLU A 183 23.36 -12.68 -9.54
CA GLU A 183 24.58 -13.29 -10.14
C GLU A 183 25.10 -12.45 -11.30
N TYR A 184 24.20 -12.02 -12.21
CA TYR A 184 24.55 -11.10 -13.29
C TYR A 184 25.19 -9.81 -12.74
N ALA A 185 24.63 -9.24 -11.67
CA ALA A 185 25.18 -8.06 -11.03
C ALA A 185 26.59 -8.29 -10.45
N ILE A 186 26.85 -9.42 -9.81
CA ILE A 186 28.20 -9.76 -9.29
C ILE A 186 29.24 -9.86 -10.41
N GLU A 187 28.85 -10.33 -11.58
CA GLU A 187 29.74 -10.48 -12.74
C GLU A 187 30.02 -9.15 -13.46
N HIS A 188 29.03 -8.24 -13.51
CA HIS A 188 29.10 -7.05 -14.36
C HIS A 188 29.36 -5.74 -13.58
N ALA A 189 29.19 -5.75 -12.25
CA ALA A 189 29.43 -4.59 -11.40
C ALA A 189 30.91 -4.20 -11.38
N GLN A 190 31.18 -2.89 -11.51
CA GLN A 190 32.52 -2.32 -11.46
C GLN A 190 32.97 -2.16 -10.00
N VAL A 191 33.28 -3.29 -9.36
CA VAL A 191 33.65 -3.39 -7.94
C VAL A 191 35.07 -3.94 -7.78
N ASP A 192 35.87 -3.30 -6.94
CA ASP A 192 37.18 -3.82 -6.53
C ASP A 192 37.02 -4.87 -5.42
N TRP A 193 36.98 -6.14 -5.82
CA TRP A 193 36.80 -7.28 -4.93
C TRP A 193 38.03 -7.62 -4.07
N LEU A 194 39.17 -6.95 -4.29
CA LEU A 194 40.47 -7.37 -3.76
C LEU A 194 40.96 -6.56 -2.55
N ASN A 195 40.10 -5.81 -1.86
CA ASN A 195 40.46 -5.07 -0.64
C ASN A 195 39.96 -5.71 0.66
#